data_AF-A0A3S3T3B4-F1
#
_entry.id   AF-A0A3S3T3B4-F1
#
_cell.length_a   1.000
_cell.length_b   1.000
_cell.length_c   1.000
_cell.angle_alpha   90.00
_cell.angle_beta   90.00
_cell.angle_gamma   90.00
#
_symmetry.space_group_name_H-M   'P 1'
#
loop_
_entity.id
_entity.type
_entity.pdbx_description
1 polymer ?
#
loop_
_entity_poly.entity_id
_entity_poly.type
_entity_poly.pdbx_seq_one_letter_code
_entity_poly.pdbx_strand_id
1 'polypeptide(L)' 'MRDKVWTKIADPAGYSDDVASYLAKSEADRMIAALDQAYRRARTAENYSNQGYAKLAIDEWRWIFADYFPAYG' A
#
# COMPACT_ATOMS: atom_id res chain seq x y z
N MET A 1 -11.76 0.33 1.24
CA MET A 1 -10.71 1.14 0.59
C MET A 1 -11.10 1.54 -0.82
N ARG A 2 -11.53 0.59 -1.68
CA ARG A 2 -11.90 0.83 -3.08
C ARG A 2 -12.86 2.01 -3.31
N ASP A 3 -13.89 2.15 -2.46
CA ASP A 3 -14.92 3.18 -2.64
C ASP A 3 -14.40 4.62 -2.40
N LYS A 4 -13.29 4.78 -1.68
CA LYS A 4 -12.69 6.09 -1.37
C LYS A 4 -11.64 6.55 -2.38
N VAL A 5 -11.19 5.68 -3.29
CA VAL A 5 -10.23 6.07 -4.33
C VAL A 5 -10.92 6.82 -5.47
N TRP A 6 -12.22 6.59 -5.64
CA TRP A 6 -13.04 7.27 -6.65
C TRP A 6 -13.76 8.52 -6.13
N THR A 7 -13.64 8.80 -4.84
CA THR A 7 -14.12 10.06 -4.27
C THR A 7 -13.05 11.11 -4.48
N LYS A 8 -13.48 12.27 -4.97
CA LYS A 8 -12.68 13.50 -5.05
C LYS A 8 -11.83 13.69 -3.80
N ILE A 9 -10.52 13.88 -3.99
CA ILE A 9 -9.59 14.11 -2.90
C ILE A 9 -9.42 15.62 -2.76
N ALA A 10 -10.16 16.22 -1.83
CA ALA A 10 -10.09 17.65 -1.59
C ALA A 10 -8.66 18.08 -1.26
N ASP A 11 -8.23 19.20 -1.85
CA ASP A 11 -6.95 19.82 -1.52
C ASP A 11 -6.96 20.28 -0.05
N PRO A 12 -6.05 19.75 0.80
CA PRO A 12 -5.96 20.17 2.21
C PRO A 12 -5.70 21.67 2.39
N ALA A 13 -5.07 22.33 1.42
CA ALA A 13 -4.80 23.76 1.47
C ALA A 13 -5.96 24.61 0.92
N GLY A 14 -6.95 23.97 0.26
CA GLY A 14 -8.15 24.63 -0.27
C GLY A 14 -7.94 25.46 -1.53
N TYR A 15 -6.79 25.34 -2.20
CA TYR A 15 -6.50 26.07 -3.44
C TYR A 15 -7.00 25.35 -4.69
N SER A 16 -7.11 24.02 -4.62
CA SER A 16 -7.63 23.17 -5.68
C SER A 16 -8.87 22.39 -5.25
N ASP A 17 -9.63 21.93 -6.23
CA ASP A 17 -10.84 21.16 -6.01
C ASP A 17 -10.52 19.68 -5.74
N ASP A 18 -9.69 19.06 -6.58
CA ASP A 18 -9.30 17.64 -6.48
C ASP A 18 -7.81 17.45 -6.78
N VAL A 19 -7.05 16.92 -5.81
CA VAL A 19 -5.63 16.63 -5.98
C VAL A 19 -5.36 15.40 -6.84
N ALA A 20 -6.36 14.57 -7.14
CA ALA A 20 -6.23 13.38 -7.97
C ALA A 20 -6.82 13.55 -9.38
N SER A 21 -7.22 14.77 -9.76
CA SER A 21 -7.86 15.07 -11.06
C SER A 21 -7.04 14.66 -12.29
N TYR A 22 -5.73 14.48 -12.16
CA TYR A 22 -4.84 14.05 -13.24
C TYR A 22 -4.81 12.53 -13.47
N LEU A 23 -5.30 11.73 -12.53
CA LEU A 23 -5.23 10.27 -12.61
C LEU A 23 -6.28 9.73 -13.57
N ALA A 24 -5.82 8.96 -14.56
CA ALA A 24 -6.72 8.18 -15.38
C ALA A 24 -7.31 7.01 -14.56
N LYS A 25 -8.53 6.58 -14.91
CA LYS A 25 -9.20 5.44 -14.25
C LYS A 25 -8.30 4.19 -14.22
N SER A 26 -7.64 3.89 -15.33
CA SER A 26 -6.73 2.73 -15.44
C SER A 26 -5.52 2.83 -14.51
N GLU A 27 -5.03 4.03 -14.20
CA GLU A 27 -3.93 4.24 -13.27
C GLU A 27 -4.40 4.07 -11.83
N ALA A 28 -5.57 4.63 -11.49
CA ALA A 28 -6.21 4.42 -10.20
C ALA A 28 -6.51 2.93 -9.93
N ASP A 29 -6.99 2.18 -10.94
CA ASP A 29 -7.19 0.73 -10.84
C ASP A 29 -5.88 -0.02 -10.55
N ARG A 30 -4.77 0.37 -11.20
CA ARG A 30 -3.44 -0.21 -10.93
C ARG A 30 -2.96 0.10 -9.52
N MET A 31 -3.14 1.34 -9.06
CA MET A 31 -2.80 1.73 -7.70
C MET A 31 -3.61 0.94 -6.67
N ILE A 32 -4.91 0.77 -6.89
CA ILE A 32 -5.78 -0.05 -6.02
C ILE A 32 -5.28 -1.48 -5.96
N ALA A 33 -4.94 -2.09 -7.10
CA ALA A 33 -4.42 -3.44 -7.14
C ALA A 33 -3.09 -3.58 -6.37
N ALA A 34 -2.18 -2.61 -6.52
CA ALA A 34 -0.93 -2.58 -5.79
C ALA A 34 -1.15 -2.45 -4.26
N LEU A 35 -2.06 -1.58 -3.83
CA LEU A 35 -2.41 -1.40 -2.42
C LEU A 35 -3.08 -2.64 -1.83
N ASP A 36 -4.00 -3.28 -2.56
CA ASP A 36 -4.63 -4.53 -2.15
C ASP A 36 -3.58 -5.65 -1.99
N GLN A 37 -2.60 -5.71 -2.89
CA GLN A 37 -1.50 -6.67 -2.81
C GLN A 37 -0.59 -6.39 -1.60
N ALA A 38 -0.19 -5.13 -1.40
CA ALA A 38 0.62 -4.73 -0.26
C ALA A 38 -0.07 -5.04 1.09
N TYR A 39 -1.38 -4.78 1.19
CA TYR A 39 -2.15 -5.11 2.39
C TYR A 39 -2.17 -6.62 2.67
N ARG A 40 -2.39 -7.45 1.65
CA ARG A 40 -2.35 -8.92 1.82
C ARG A 40 -0.99 -9.40 2.31
N ARG A 41 0.08 -8.86 1.72
CA ARG A 41 1.47 -9.16 2.09
C ARG A 41 1.77 -8.75 3.52
N ALA A 42 1.35 -7.55 3.94
CA ALA A 42 1.50 -7.06 5.31
C ALA A 42 0.84 -7.99 6.33
N ARG A 43 -0.40 -8.41 6.05
CA ARG A 43 -1.12 -9.37 6.90
C ARG A 43 -0.44 -10.74 6.97
N THR A 44 0.14 -11.20 5.87
CA THR A 44 0.94 -12.44 5.85
C THR A 44 2.20 -12.28 6.71
N ALA A 45 2.90 -11.15 6.60
CA ALA A 45 4.08 -10.84 7.40
C ALA A 45 3.78 -10.86 8.91
N GLU A 46 2.68 -10.21 9.32
CA GLU A 46 2.21 -10.22 10.71
C GLU A 46 1.92 -11.65 11.20
N ASN A 47 1.26 -12.47 10.37
CA ASN A 47 0.99 -13.87 10.71
C ASN A 47 2.28 -14.69 10.86
N TYR A 48 3.26 -14.52 9.96
CA TYR A 48 4.56 -15.18 10.08
C TYR A 48 5.29 -14.76 11.36
N SER A 49 5.26 -13.46 11.70
CA SER A 49 5.84 -12.96 12.94
C SER A 49 5.20 -13.60 14.17
N ASN A 50 3.87 -13.69 14.21
CA ASN A 50 3.13 -14.31 15.31
C ASN A 50 3.42 -15.80 15.48
N GLN A 51 3.84 -16.48 14.42
CA GLN A 51 4.21 -17.91 14.43
C GLN A 51 5.71 -18.14 14.70
N GLY A 52 6.49 -17.07 14.91
CA GLY A 52 7.95 -17.16 15.11
C GLY A 52 8.77 -17.30 13.83
N TYR A 53 8.15 -17.18 12.65
CA TYR A 53 8.82 -17.26 11.35
C TYR A 53 9.39 -15.89 10.93
N ALA A 54 10.32 -15.36 11.72
CA ALA A 54 10.86 -14.00 11.55
C ALA A 54 11.43 -13.73 10.15
N LYS A 55 12.18 -14.69 9.57
CA LYS A 55 12.73 -14.55 8.21
C LYS A 55 11.64 -14.37 7.16
N LEU A 56 10.60 -15.19 7.19
CA LEU A 56 9.49 -15.09 6.24
C LEU A 56 8.73 -13.77 6.43
N ALA A 57 8.55 -13.31 7.67
CA ALA A 57 7.95 -12.01 7.93
C ALA A 57 8.78 -10.86 7.31
N ILE A 58 10.11 -10.89 7.46
CA ILE A 58 11.02 -9.91 6.86
C ILE A 58 10.94 -9.95 5.33
N ASP A 59 10.92 -11.14 4.73
CA ASP A 59 10.84 -11.29 3.27
C ASP A 59 9.54 -10.68 2.70
N GLU A 60 8.41 -10.85 3.39
CA GLU A 60 7.14 -10.23 3.02
C GLU A 60 7.18 -8.69 3.14
N TRP A 61 7.83 -8.15 4.18
CA TRP A 61 8.02 -6.70 4.31
C TRP A 61 8.97 -6.11 3.27
N ARG A 62 10.06 -6.82 2.96
CA ARG A 62 10.97 -6.47 1.87
C ARG A 62 10.28 -6.52 0.50
N TRP A 63 9.28 -7.36 0.31
CA TRP A 63 8.50 -7.33 -0.93
C TRP A 63 7.73 -6.01 -1.08
N ILE A 64 7.20 -5.46 0.02
CA ILE A 64 6.41 -4.21 0.02
C ILE A 64 7.32 -2.97 -0.11
N PHE A 65 8.41 -2.94 0.66
CA PHE A 65 9.25 -1.75 0.82
C PHE A 65 10.62 -1.84 0.14
N ALA A 66 10.91 -2.95 -0.53
CA ALA A 66 12.20 -3.24 -1.14
C ALA A 66 13.34 -3.04 -0.13
N ASP A 67 14.40 -2.34 -0.55
CA ASP A 67 15.60 -2.11 0.25
C ASP A 67 15.42 -1.05 1.34
N TYR A 68 14.27 -0.36 1.40
CA TYR A 68 13.96 0.53 2.53
C TYR A 68 13.70 -0.25 3.81
N PHE A 69 13.25 -1.51 3.70
CA PHE A 69 13.09 -2.39 4.85
C PHE A 69 14.35 -3.22 5.08
N PRO A 70 14.87 -3.27 6.32
CA PRO A 70 16.15 -3.93 6.61
C PRO A 70 16.08 -5.44 6.31
N ALA A 71 17.22 -6.02 5.94
CA ALA A 71 17.34 -7.46 5.66
C ALA A 71 17.27 -8.35 6.91
N TYR A 72 17.40 -7.74 8.08
CA TYR A 72 17.46 -8.40 9.38
C TYR A 72 16.93 -7.44 10.45
N GLY A 73 16.54 -8.00 11.59
CA GLY A 73 16.07 -7.30 12.79
C GLY A 73 16.59 -7.97 14.03
#